data_AF-X1C6V8-F1
#
_entry.id   AF-X1C6V8-F1
#
_cell.length_a   1.000
_cell.length_b   1.000
_cell.length_c   1.000
_cell.angle_alpha   90.00
_cell.angle_beta   90.00
_cell.angle_gamma   90.00
#
_symmetry.space_group_name_H-M   'P 1'
#
loop_
_entity.id
_entity.type
_entity.pdbx_description
1 polymer ?
#
loop_
_entity_poly.entity_id
_entity_poly.type
_entity_poly.pdbx_seq_one_letter_code
_entity_poly.pdbx_strand_id
1 'polypeptide(L)' 'MKKRKRVYVRVNPSAFQYLFKPGRYEIAESSIPKDAKYLGTQYDWQTDSLLICFEHKSFNPISEGVCLPIIEDLTITRID' A
#
# COMPACT_ATOMS: atom_id res chain seq x y z
N MET A 1 -17.21 -19.03 4.09
CA MET A 1 -15.82 -18.54 3.97
C MET A 1 -15.77 -17.06 4.35
N LYS A 2 -14.77 -16.63 5.13
CA LYS A 2 -14.62 -15.24 5.56
C LYS A 2 -13.97 -14.43 4.42
N LYS A 3 -14.67 -13.41 3.90
CA LYS A 3 -14.12 -12.52 2.85
C LYS A 3 -13.41 -11.33 3.51
N ARG A 4 -12.28 -10.92 2.95
CA ARG A 4 -11.48 -9.78 3.45
C ARG A 4 -11.46 -8.68 2.38
N LYS A 5 -11.56 -7.42 2.77
CA LYS A 5 -11.53 -6.27 1.86
C LYS A 5 -10.19 -5.54 2.00
N ARG A 6 -9.15 -6.13 1.43
CA ARG A 6 -7.75 -5.72 1.62
C ARG A 6 -7.02 -5.57 0.31
N VAL A 7 -6.05 -4.65 0.29
CA VAL A 7 -5.15 -4.42 -0.84
C VAL A 7 -3.73 -4.33 -0.30
N TYR A 8 -2.76 -4.73 -1.11
CA TYR A 8 -1.38 -4.29 -0.93
C TYR A 8 -1.13 -3.07 -1.80
N VAL A 9 -0.34 -2.16 -1.25
CA VAL A 9 0.28 -1.05 -1.97
C VAL A 9 1.73 -1.40 -2.17
N ARG A 10 2.20 -1.41 -3.43
CA ARG A 10 3.63 -1.51 -3.70
C ARG A 10 4.25 -0.12 -3.63
N VAL A 11 5.22 0.05 -2.75
CA VAL A 11 6.08 1.24 -2.69
C VAL A 11 7.36 0.92 -3.44
N ASN A 12 7.65 1.72 -4.47
CA ASN A 12 8.86 1.60 -5.26
C ASN A 12 10.10 1.83 -4.37
N PRO A 13 11.21 1.10 -4.56
CA PRO A 13 12.42 1.23 -3.74
C PRO A 13 13.02 2.65 -3.77
N SER A 14 12.88 3.36 -4.89
CA SER A 14 13.31 4.76 -5.01
C SER A 14 12.60 5.70 -4.04
N ALA A 15 11.43 5.31 -3.53
CA ALA A 15 10.67 6.06 -2.54
C ALA A 15 11.06 5.73 -1.09
N PHE A 16 11.83 4.66 -0.84
CA PHE A 16 12.24 4.28 0.52
C PHE A 16 13.07 5.36 1.20
N GLN A 17 13.89 6.08 0.44
CA GLN A 17 14.68 7.19 0.95
C GLN A 17 13.83 8.31 1.57
N TYR A 18 12.53 8.38 1.24
CA TYR A 18 11.59 9.36 1.77
C TYR A 18 10.84 8.86 3.01
N LEU A 19 10.61 7.54 3.13
CA LEU A 19 9.93 6.96 4.29
C LEU A 19 10.67 7.21 5.63
N PHE A 20 11.99 7.39 5.58
CA PHE A 20 12.84 7.58 6.76
C PHE A 20 13.30 9.02 6.97
N LYS A 21 12.90 9.95 6.11
CA LYS A 21 13.27 11.36 6.23
C LYS A 21 12.09 12.18 6.78
N PRO A 22 12.31 13.09 7.75
CA PRO A 22 11.27 14.01 8.18
C PRO A 22 10.86 14.92 7.02
N GLY A 23 9.55 15.10 6.82
CA GLY A 23 9.01 15.92 5.73
C GLY A 23 7.50 15.72 5.56
N ARG A 24 6.88 16.54 4.71
CA ARG A 24 5.53 16.30 4.20
C ARG A 24 5.65 15.61 2.85
N TYR A 25 4.86 14.57 2.67
CA TYR A 25 4.87 13.78 1.44
C TYR A 25 3.44 13.66 0.93
N GLU A 26 3.30 13.81 -0.37
CA GLU A 26 2.08 13.52 -1.09
C GLU A 26 2.22 12.17 -1.80
N ILE A 27 1.11 11.43 -1.79
CA ILE A 27 0.97 10.18 -2.48
C ILE A 27 0.06 10.47 -3.67
N ALA A 28 0.63 10.49 -4.88
CA ALA A 28 -0.11 10.82 -6.09
C ALA A 28 -1.22 9.78 -6.33
N GLU A 29 -2.45 10.26 -6.54
CA GLU A 29 -3.69 9.47 -6.60
C GLU A 29 -3.93 8.56 -5.38
N SER A 30 -4.80 9.01 -4.47
CA SER A 30 -5.21 8.23 -3.30
C SER A 30 -6.15 7.08 -3.70
N SER A 31 -5.60 6.05 -4.38
CA SER A 31 -6.26 4.74 -4.52
C SER A 31 -6.57 4.12 -3.15
N ILE A 32 -5.93 4.63 -2.11
CA ILE A 32 -6.19 4.33 -0.71
C ILE A 32 -7.07 5.41 -0.09
N PRO A 33 -8.28 5.05 0.38
CA PRO A 33 -9.13 5.93 1.16
C PRO A 33 -8.41 6.50 2.40
N LYS A 34 -8.66 7.76 2.73
CA LYS A 34 -8.02 8.44 3.88
C LYS A 34 -8.29 7.76 5.22
N ASP A 35 -9.41 7.07 5.35
CA ASP A 35 -9.85 6.31 6.53
C ASP A 35 -9.54 4.80 6.43
N ALA A 36 -8.73 4.38 5.45
CA ALA A 36 -8.29 2.99 5.34
C ALA A 36 -7.44 2.59 6.55
N LYS A 37 -7.73 1.42 7.09
CA LYS A 37 -7.01 0.85 8.23
C LYS A 37 -5.70 0.24 7.76
N TYR A 38 -4.58 0.73 8.26
CA TYR A 38 -3.28 0.07 8.13
C TYR A 38 -3.26 -1.26 8.89
N LEU A 39 -2.77 -2.33 8.26
CA LEU A 39 -2.68 -3.66 8.86
C LEU A 39 -1.26 -4.19 9.04
N GLY A 40 -0.29 -3.67 8.29
CA GLY A 40 1.08 -4.16 8.35
C GLY A 40 1.87 -3.89 7.06
N THR A 41 3.16 -4.18 7.11
CA THR A 41 4.06 -4.15 5.96
C THR A 41 4.68 -5.53 5.72
N GLN A 42 5.06 -5.79 4.47
CA GLN A 42 5.81 -6.96 4.05
C GLN A 42 6.82 -6.53 2.99
N TYR A 43 8.00 -7.12 3.01
CA TYR A 43 8.96 -6.94 1.92
C TYR A 43 8.78 -8.05 0.86
N ASP A 44 8.69 -7.66 -0.40
CA ASP A 44 8.62 -8.54 -1.56
C ASP A 44 9.99 -8.60 -2.24
N TRP A 45 10.74 -9.67 -1.97
CA TRP A 45 12.08 -9.89 -2.50
C TRP A 45 12.11 -10.11 -4.02
N GLN A 46 10.99 -10.50 -4.64
CA GLN A 46 10.95 -10.71 -6.09
C GLN A 46 11.00 -9.38 -6.85
N THR A 47 10.41 -8.34 -6.28
CA THR A 47 10.33 -7.00 -6.86
C THR A 47 11.15 -5.97 -6.09
N ASP A 48 11.96 -6.42 -5.12
CA ASP A 48 12.74 -5.59 -4.19
C ASP A 48 11.91 -4.48 -3.50
N SER A 49 10.60 -4.67 -3.35
CA SER A 49 9.67 -3.60 -2.99
C SER A 49 9.00 -3.79 -1.62
N LEU A 50 8.54 -2.70 -1.02
CA LEU A 50 7.80 -2.73 0.24
C LEU A 50 6.30 -2.77 -0.08
N LEU A 51 5.62 -3.79 0.42
CA LEU A 51 4.17 -3.91 0.34
C LEU A 51 3.52 -3.42 1.63
N ILE A 52 2.58 -2.49 1.52
CA ILE A 52 1.81 -1.96 2.65
C ILE A 52 0.37 -2.48 2.56
N CYS A 53 -0.09 -3.19 3.58
CA CYS A 53 -1.44 -3.75 3.62
C CYS A 53 -2.45 -2.75 4.20
N PHE A 54 -3.52 -2.49 3.46
CA PHE A 54 -4.65 -1.68 3.91
C PHE A 54 -5.95 -2.49 3.90
N GLU A 55 -6.89 -2.13 4.78
CA GLU A 55 -8.25 -2.64 4.84
C GLU A 55 -9.26 -1.48 4.79
N HIS A 56 -10.25 -1.59 3.91
CA HIS A 56 -11.31 -0.60 3.81
C HIS A 56 -12.59 -1.19 3.21
N LYS A 57 -13.75 -0.67 3.59
CA LYS A 57 -15.06 -1.16 3.15
C LYS A 57 -15.32 -1.03 1.64
N SER A 58 -14.63 -0.11 0.97
CA SER A 58 -14.76 0.13 -0.47
C SER A 58 -13.97 -0.85 -1.34
N PHE A 59 -12.99 -1.57 -0.77
CA PHE A 59 -12.21 -2.53 -1.55
C PHE A 59 -13.05 -3.76 -1.91
N ASN A 60 -12.70 -4.35 -3.04
CA ASN A 60 -13.33 -5.58 -3.50
C ASN A 60 -13.07 -6.71 -2.49
N PRO A 61 -14.10 -7.48 -2.11
CA PRO A 61 -13.93 -8.58 -1.18
C PRO A 61 -13.19 -9.74 -1.85
N ILE A 62 -12.13 -10.22 -1.19
CA ILE A 62 -11.27 -11.30 -1.63
C ILE A 62 -11.45 -12.50 -0.70
N SER A 63 -11.45 -13.70 -1.27
CA SER A 63 -11.53 -14.94 -0.52
C SER A 63 -10.23 -15.26 0.19
N GLU A 64 -10.33 -15.90 1.35
CA GLU A 64 -9.16 -16.42 2.06
C GLU A 64 -8.39 -17.43 1.21
N GLY A 65 -7.06 -17.35 1.22
CA GLY A 65 -6.18 -18.17 0.37
C GLY A 65 -5.93 -17.61 -1.03
N VAL A 66 -6.62 -16.55 -1.45
CA VAL A 66 -6.34 -15.85 -2.72
C VAL A 66 -5.32 -14.75 -2.48
N CYS A 67 -4.41 -14.54 -3.44
CA CYS A 67 -3.47 -13.43 -3.42
C CYS A 67 -4.21 -12.09 -3.32
N LEU A 68 -3.76 -11.21 -2.42
CA LEU A 68 -4.31 -9.87 -2.34
C LEU A 68 -3.91 -9.07 -3.59
N PRO A 69 -4.82 -8.24 -4.13
CA PRO A 69 -4.51 -7.35 -5.23
C PRO A 69 -3.44 -6.35 -4.79
N ILE A 70 -2.54 -6.04 -5.72
CA ILE A 70 -1.49 -5.05 -5.54
C ILE A 70 -1.89 -3.80 -6.33
N ILE A 71 -1.93 -2.66 -5.65
CA ILE A 71 -1.97 -1.34 -6.26
C ILE A 71 -0.51 -0.97 -6.51
N GLU A 72 -0.16 -0.92 -7.80
CA GLU A 72 1.17 -0.56 -8.27
C GLU A 72 1.40 0.97 -8.20
N ASP A 73 2.67 1.35 -8.26
CA ASP A 73 3.12 2.71 -8.62
C ASP A 73 2.63 3.85 -7.73
N LEU A 74 2.51 3.61 -6.42
CA LEU A 74 2.30 4.69 -5.47
C LEU A 74 3.56 5.56 -5.37
N THR A 75 3.52 6.65 -6.14
CA THR A 75 4.59 7.64 -6.21
C THR A 75 4.48 8.55 -4.98
N ILE A 76 5.44 8.40 -4.06
CA ILE A 76 5.59 9.28 -2.90
C ILE A 76 6.46 10.46 -3.32
N THR A 77 5.86 11.64 -3.43
CA THR A 77 6.55 12.88 -3.76
C THR A 77 6.68 13.72 -2.50
N ARG A 78 7.86 14.30 -2.26
CA ARG A 78 8.02 15.27 -1.18
C ARG A 78 7.36 16.59 -1.58
N ILE A 79 6.52 17.13 -0.69
CA ILE A 79 5.91 18.45 -0.85
C ILE A 79 6.53 19.38 0.18
N ASP A 80 7.27 20.37 -0.31
CA ASP A 80 7.89 21.43 0.48
C ASP A 80 6.97 22.66 0.54
#